data_AF-B2J2C1-F1
#
_entry.id   AF-B2J2C1-F1
#
_cell.length_a   1.000
_cell.length_b   1.000
_cell.length_c   1.000
_cell.angle_alpha   90.00
_cell.angle_beta   90.00
_cell.angle_gamma   90.00
#
_symmetry.space_group_name_H-M   'P 1'
#
loop_
_entity.id
_entity.type
_entity.pdbx_description
1 polymer ?
#
loop_
_entity_poly.entity_id
_entity_poly.type
_entity_poly.pdbx_seq_one_letter_code
_entity_poly.pdbx_strand_id
1 'polypeptide(L)'
;MNTLNYETSVSEVVNIIETASDSVPILVDLDETIFLRNSTQEYLDTLRPRILGWLLLTLLNLLKPWNWLPGKIKGEVSRDWIRVLVVTLFFPWTVILWQWRAKHLAQAYGNTILIDALTKKKNSRVIVATHGFGFIARSLCKHLPVTFNAVITCRFWQGGIDRQKGKYSLVKEILGEDEVSRAIAITDSTDDNPLLASVATPCLVIWPEAKYVSAMANTYIPFLYLERAKRPGVRYFLTKILYDDFTILLLGLSWVNNQPIIHSISMFFLLLSFWCIYELGYIENDIVAEKFEKKPTLSETYQRYKNRVNTWQPWVWALAFAVPGILILELTKIVSSNVSLVAKVSAIDLKTALIDMASWIGLLLVVRVTFFIYNYIDKQTRSWLHLVLQAYKCFGFLVVTKTNIIGSMLFASQVISRWIPYFVHRYSKSEWLKELPNEILRAFVFVFLVIAIALGTQNIFILVSWQTLVIFIWYTYRARHRLWKVVREIHPISKDMWDTKN
;
A
#
# COMPACT_ATOMS: atom_id res chain seq x y z
N MET A 1 -14.98 -33.33 -17.42
CA MET A 1 -16.13 -32.42 -17.23
C MET A 1 -16.27 -31.64 -18.52
N ASN A 2 -17.32 -31.88 -19.29
CA ASN A 2 -17.63 -31.07 -20.46
C ASN A 2 -18.03 -29.68 -19.94
N THR A 3 -17.24 -28.65 -20.25
CA THR A 3 -17.67 -27.26 -20.10
C THR A 3 -18.81 -27.03 -21.07
N LEU A 4 -20.04 -27.11 -20.56
CA LEU A 4 -21.22 -26.65 -21.29
C LEU A 4 -21.03 -25.15 -21.55
N ASN A 5 -21.02 -24.76 -22.82
CA ASN A 5 -20.76 -23.39 -23.22
C ASN A 5 -22.05 -22.59 -23.10
N TYR A 6 -22.28 -21.97 -21.94
CA TYR A 6 -23.44 -21.12 -21.66
C TYR A 6 -23.19 -19.63 -21.95
N GLU A 7 -22.06 -19.31 -22.59
CA GLU A 7 -21.67 -17.94 -22.88
C GLU A 7 -22.73 -17.25 -23.75
N THR A 8 -23.33 -16.21 -23.20
CA THR A 8 -24.42 -15.44 -23.81
C THR A 8 -23.99 -14.00 -23.95
N SER A 9 -24.26 -13.37 -25.10
CA SER A 9 -23.96 -11.96 -25.28
C SER A 9 -24.93 -11.06 -24.49
N VAL A 10 -24.51 -9.84 -24.11
CA VAL A 10 -25.38 -8.88 -23.40
C VAL A 10 -26.69 -8.63 -24.16
N SER A 11 -26.62 -8.46 -25.49
CA SER A 11 -27.79 -8.25 -26.34
C SER A 11 -28.76 -9.45 -26.35
N GLU A 12 -28.20 -10.65 -26.30
CA GLU A 12 -28.99 -11.89 -26.30
C GLU A 12 -29.70 -12.09 -24.97
N VAL A 13 -29.04 -11.80 -23.83
CA VAL A 13 -29.69 -11.79 -22.50
C VAL A 13 -30.88 -10.84 -22.47
N VAL A 14 -30.73 -9.62 -23.00
CA VAL A 14 -31.84 -8.64 -23.08
C VAL A 14 -32.99 -9.20 -23.92
N ASN A 15 -32.69 -9.76 -25.10
CA ASN A 15 -33.71 -10.35 -25.96
C ASN A 15 -34.43 -11.53 -25.30
N ILE A 16 -33.70 -12.39 -24.59
CA ILE A 16 -34.26 -13.50 -23.81
C ILE A 16 -35.24 -12.99 -22.75
N ILE A 17 -34.86 -11.94 -21.99
CA ILE A 17 -35.74 -11.35 -20.97
C ILE A 17 -36.98 -10.74 -21.63
N GLU A 18 -36.82 -9.96 -22.71
CA GLU A 18 -37.93 -9.25 -23.35
C GLU A 18 -38.93 -10.22 -24.02
N THR A 19 -38.46 -11.35 -24.55
CA THR A 19 -39.30 -12.37 -25.20
C THR A 19 -39.90 -13.40 -24.23
N ALA A 20 -39.39 -13.50 -23.00
CA ALA A 20 -39.91 -14.43 -22.00
C ALA A 20 -41.38 -14.17 -21.64
N SER A 21 -42.15 -15.24 -21.42
CA SER A 21 -43.51 -15.15 -20.88
C SER A 21 -43.49 -14.61 -19.44
N ASP A 22 -44.50 -13.84 -19.04
CA ASP A 22 -44.65 -13.32 -17.67
C ASP A 22 -44.71 -14.45 -16.61
N SER A 23 -45.11 -15.66 -17.02
CA SER A 23 -45.15 -16.84 -16.15
C SER A 23 -43.78 -17.48 -15.87
N VAL A 24 -42.72 -17.07 -16.57
CA VAL A 24 -41.38 -17.63 -16.43
C VAL A 24 -40.62 -16.87 -15.33
N PRO A 25 -40.14 -17.56 -14.27
CA PRO A 25 -39.36 -16.91 -13.23
C PRO A 25 -37.95 -16.55 -13.74
N ILE A 26 -37.48 -15.37 -13.35
CA ILE A 26 -36.15 -14.86 -13.73
C ILE A 26 -35.28 -14.82 -12.48
N LEU A 27 -34.27 -15.69 -12.45
CA LEU A 27 -33.24 -15.76 -11.41
C LEU A 27 -32.06 -14.91 -11.84
N VAL A 28 -31.68 -13.93 -11.02
CA VAL A 28 -30.60 -12.99 -11.34
C VAL A 28 -29.57 -13.00 -10.23
N ASP A 29 -28.29 -13.18 -10.56
CA ASP A 29 -27.23 -12.98 -9.57
C ASP A 29 -27.11 -11.51 -9.17
N LEU A 30 -26.65 -11.28 -7.94
CA LEU A 30 -26.47 -9.92 -7.43
C LEU A 30 -25.13 -9.33 -7.90
N ASP A 31 -24.04 -9.93 -7.40
CA ASP A 31 -22.70 -9.38 -7.52
C ASP A 31 -22.21 -9.53 -8.95
N GLU A 32 -21.60 -8.49 -9.50
CA GLU A 32 -21.04 -8.44 -10.87
C GLU A 32 -22.04 -8.72 -12.01
N THR A 33 -23.34 -8.91 -11.68
CA THR A 33 -24.45 -9.10 -12.62
C THR A 33 -25.45 -7.92 -12.60
N ILE A 34 -26.39 -7.86 -11.64
CA ILE A 34 -27.33 -6.72 -11.54
C ILE A 34 -26.73 -5.53 -10.79
N PHE A 35 -25.78 -5.80 -9.89
CA PHE A 35 -24.93 -4.82 -9.24
C PHE A 35 -23.50 -5.03 -9.73
N LEU A 36 -22.96 -4.08 -10.49
CA LEU A 36 -21.70 -4.20 -11.25
C LEU A 36 -20.42 -4.21 -10.38
N ARG A 37 -20.54 -4.54 -9.09
CA ARG A 37 -19.44 -4.70 -8.15
C ARG A 37 -19.75 -5.85 -7.19
N ASN A 38 -18.75 -6.27 -6.43
CA ASN A 38 -18.93 -7.24 -5.36
C ASN A 38 -19.51 -6.59 -4.08
N SER A 39 -20.74 -6.95 -3.70
CA SER A 39 -21.43 -6.41 -2.51
C SER A 39 -20.68 -6.71 -1.22
N THR A 40 -20.04 -7.87 -1.11
CA THR A 40 -19.25 -8.23 0.08
C THR A 40 -18.02 -7.33 0.20
N GLN A 41 -17.27 -7.09 -0.88
CA GLN A 41 -16.12 -6.18 -0.83
C GLN A 41 -16.53 -4.74 -0.51
N GLU A 42 -17.66 -4.26 -1.04
CA GLU A 42 -18.16 -2.92 -0.73
C GLU A 42 -18.62 -2.78 0.73
N TYR A 43 -19.25 -3.82 1.29
CA TYR A 43 -19.57 -3.86 2.72
C TYR A 43 -18.29 -3.76 3.57
N LEU A 44 -17.28 -4.58 3.26
CA LEU A 44 -15.99 -4.53 3.95
C LEU A 44 -15.25 -3.20 3.74
N ASP A 45 -15.46 -2.49 2.63
CA ASP A 45 -14.90 -1.14 2.41
C ASP A 45 -15.58 -0.06 3.29
N THR A 46 -16.72 -0.37 3.90
CA THR A 46 -17.48 0.52 4.78
C THR A 46 -16.92 0.61 6.18
N LEU A 47 -15.97 -0.26 6.57
CA LEU A 47 -15.41 -0.25 7.92
C LEU A 47 -14.82 1.12 8.27
N ARG A 48 -15.09 1.52 9.52
CA ARG A 48 -14.62 2.76 10.14
C ARG A 48 -14.20 2.46 11.58
N PRO A 49 -13.06 2.96 12.07
CA PRO A 49 -12.01 3.69 11.33
C PRO A 49 -11.33 2.82 10.24
N ARG A 50 -11.02 3.42 9.07
CA ARG A 50 -10.51 2.67 7.90
C ARG A 50 -9.20 1.94 8.18
N ILE A 51 -8.30 2.53 8.95
CA ILE A 51 -6.99 1.94 9.28
C ILE A 51 -7.17 0.66 10.09
N LEU A 52 -8.02 0.69 11.12
CA LEU A 52 -8.31 -0.49 11.94
C LEU A 52 -9.01 -1.58 11.14
N GLY A 53 -9.97 -1.20 10.28
CA GLY A 53 -10.61 -2.13 9.35
C GLY A 53 -9.60 -2.78 8.40
N TRP A 54 -8.68 -2.00 7.82
CA TRP A 54 -7.61 -2.53 6.97
C TRP A 54 -6.67 -3.47 7.73
N LEU A 55 -6.25 -3.11 8.95
CA LEU A 55 -5.41 -3.95 9.81
C LEU A 55 -6.08 -5.29 10.11
N LEU A 56 -7.36 -5.27 10.50
CA LEU A 56 -8.14 -6.48 10.75
C LEU A 56 -8.23 -7.35 9.50
N LEU A 57 -8.59 -6.78 8.34
CA LEU A 57 -8.68 -7.54 7.09
C LEU A 57 -7.33 -8.12 6.66
N THR A 58 -6.24 -7.39 6.90
CA THR A 58 -4.88 -7.85 6.61
C THR A 58 -4.49 -9.01 7.52
N LEU A 59 -4.79 -8.89 8.82
CA LEU A 59 -4.57 -9.96 9.80
C LEU A 59 -5.36 -11.22 9.43
N LEU A 60 -6.63 -11.07 9.05
CA LEU A 60 -7.46 -12.19 8.59
C LEU A 60 -6.88 -12.85 7.33
N ASN A 61 -6.38 -12.08 6.36
CA ASN A 61 -5.74 -12.64 5.16
C ASN A 61 -4.38 -13.30 5.43
N LEU A 62 -3.68 -12.87 6.49
CA LEU A 62 -2.42 -13.46 6.91
C LEU A 62 -2.63 -14.78 7.66
N LEU A 63 -3.52 -14.77 8.67
CA LEU A 63 -3.82 -15.93 9.50
C LEU A 63 -4.67 -16.97 8.76
N LYS A 64 -5.51 -16.51 7.82
CA LYS A 64 -6.48 -17.32 7.06
C LYS A 64 -7.30 -18.25 7.97
N PRO A 65 -8.01 -17.73 8.97
CA PRO A 65 -8.72 -18.54 9.98
C PRO A 65 -9.78 -19.47 9.39
N TRP A 66 -10.29 -19.20 8.18
CA TRP A 66 -11.18 -20.10 7.44
C TRP A 66 -10.54 -21.46 7.11
N ASN A 67 -9.20 -21.58 7.15
CA ASN A 67 -8.49 -22.85 7.01
C ASN A 67 -8.49 -23.69 8.31
N TRP A 68 -8.92 -23.12 9.43
CA TRP A 68 -9.00 -23.82 10.72
C TRP A 68 -10.39 -24.40 11.00
N LEU A 69 -11.36 -24.12 10.13
CA LEU A 69 -12.72 -24.66 10.25
C LEU A 69 -12.74 -26.18 9.97
N PRO A 70 -13.64 -26.93 10.62
CA PRO A 70 -13.74 -28.38 10.43
C PRO A 70 -14.50 -28.76 9.14
N GLY A 71 -14.22 -29.96 8.62
CA GLY A 71 -15.02 -30.62 7.60
C GLY A 71 -15.14 -29.85 6.28
N LYS A 72 -16.34 -29.89 5.67
CA LYS A 72 -16.59 -29.36 4.32
C LYS A 72 -16.67 -27.83 4.25
N ILE A 73 -16.78 -27.14 5.39
CA ILE A 73 -16.80 -25.67 5.45
C ILE A 73 -15.38 -25.07 5.51
N LYS A 74 -14.34 -25.90 5.51
CA LYS A 74 -12.94 -25.47 5.50
C LYS A 74 -12.55 -24.82 4.18
N GLY A 75 -11.70 -23.79 4.25
CA GLY A 75 -11.05 -23.22 3.08
C GLY A 75 -11.74 -22.00 2.52
N GLU A 76 -11.46 -21.68 1.25
CA GLU A 76 -11.88 -20.42 0.60
C GLU A 76 -13.40 -20.26 0.54
N VAL A 77 -14.17 -21.36 0.55
CA VAL A 77 -15.64 -21.33 0.62
C VAL A 77 -16.15 -20.53 1.81
N SER A 78 -15.45 -20.57 2.96
CA SER A 78 -15.84 -19.83 4.17
C SER A 78 -15.14 -18.50 4.34
N ARG A 79 -14.25 -18.10 3.42
CA ARG A 79 -13.41 -16.91 3.59
C ARG A 79 -14.23 -15.65 3.80
N ASP A 80 -15.16 -15.37 2.90
CA ASP A 80 -15.97 -14.15 2.97
C ASP A 80 -16.96 -14.18 4.13
N TRP A 81 -17.45 -15.36 4.52
CA TRP A 81 -18.24 -15.51 5.74
C TRP A 81 -17.46 -15.14 6.99
N ILE A 82 -16.25 -15.68 7.17
CA ILE A 82 -15.42 -15.33 8.34
C ILE A 82 -15.04 -13.85 8.31
N ARG A 83 -14.72 -13.29 7.14
CA ARG A 83 -14.43 -11.84 7.03
C ARG A 83 -15.63 -11.00 7.45
N VAL A 84 -16.82 -11.27 6.90
CA VAL A 84 -18.04 -10.51 7.24
C VAL A 84 -18.42 -10.70 8.71
N LEU A 85 -18.38 -11.93 9.23
CA LEU A 85 -18.69 -12.24 10.61
C LEU A 85 -17.78 -11.47 11.58
N VAL A 86 -16.46 -11.65 11.44
CA VAL A 86 -15.48 -11.03 12.34
C VAL A 86 -15.57 -9.52 12.26
N VAL A 87 -15.61 -8.92 11.06
CA VAL A 87 -15.64 -7.45 10.98
C VAL A 87 -16.95 -6.88 11.53
N THR A 88 -18.06 -7.59 11.38
CA THR A 88 -19.36 -7.14 11.91
C THR A 88 -19.39 -7.21 13.43
N LEU A 89 -18.74 -8.20 14.04
CA LEU A 89 -18.59 -8.29 15.50
C LEU A 89 -17.68 -7.20 16.06
N PHE A 90 -16.56 -6.91 15.40
CA PHE A 90 -15.61 -5.89 15.86
C PHE A 90 -16.04 -4.45 15.50
N PHE A 91 -16.85 -4.27 14.46
CA PHE A 91 -17.32 -2.97 13.96
C PHE A 91 -18.84 -2.98 13.72
N PRO A 92 -19.68 -3.14 14.76
CA PRO A 92 -21.12 -3.36 14.61
C PRO A 92 -21.85 -2.20 13.92
N TRP A 93 -21.37 -0.96 14.08
CA TRP A 93 -21.92 0.21 13.38
C TRP A 93 -21.76 0.15 11.86
N THR A 94 -20.92 -0.75 11.32
CA THR A 94 -20.78 -0.96 9.87
C THR A 94 -22.10 -1.39 9.24
N VAL A 95 -22.95 -2.12 9.95
CA VAL A 95 -24.29 -2.50 9.46
C VAL A 95 -25.14 -1.25 9.21
N ILE A 96 -25.09 -0.29 10.13
CA ILE A 96 -25.83 0.99 10.00
C ILE A 96 -25.24 1.78 8.83
N LEU A 97 -23.92 2.01 8.83
CA LEU A 97 -23.22 2.74 7.77
C LEU A 97 -23.46 2.13 6.38
N TRP A 98 -23.58 0.80 6.31
CA TRP A 98 -23.86 0.09 5.08
C TRP A 98 -25.22 0.44 4.50
N GLN A 99 -26.27 0.58 5.32
CA GLN A 99 -27.61 0.94 4.83
C GLN A 99 -27.58 2.27 4.05
N TRP A 100 -26.85 3.26 4.55
CA TRP A 100 -26.67 4.55 3.88
C TRP A 100 -25.84 4.42 2.61
N ARG A 101 -24.73 3.67 2.67
CA ARG A 101 -23.83 3.50 1.53
C ARG A 101 -24.47 2.69 0.40
N ALA A 102 -25.26 1.67 0.72
CA ALA A 102 -25.93 0.79 -0.22
C ALA A 102 -26.81 1.58 -1.19
N LYS A 103 -27.52 2.62 -0.72
CA LYS A 103 -28.32 3.52 -1.57
C LYS A 103 -27.47 4.16 -2.67
N HIS A 104 -26.36 4.80 -2.29
CA HIS A 104 -25.47 5.46 -3.25
C HIS A 104 -24.84 4.44 -4.20
N LEU A 105 -24.44 3.27 -3.70
CA LEU A 105 -23.83 2.23 -4.53
C LEU A 105 -24.81 1.65 -5.55
N ALA A 106 -26.05 1.36 -5.15
CA ALA A 106 -27.09 0.86 -6.05
C ALA A 106 -27.36 1.84 -7.20
N GLN A 107 -27.37 3.16 -6.92
CA GLN A 107 -27.54 4.19 -7.95
C GLN A 107 -26.33 4.31 -8.88
N ALA A 108 -25.11 4.21 -8.34
CA ALA A 108 -23.88 4.42 -9.11
C ALA A 108 -23.43 3.19 -9.92
N TYR A 109 -23.82 1.98 -9.50
CA TYR A 109 -23.31 0.72 -10.05
C TYR A 109 -24.42 -0.31 -10.33
N GLY A 110 -25.68 0.10 -10.39
CA GLY A 110 -26.74 -0.74 -10.95
C GLY A 110 -26.49 -0.96 -12.44
N ASN A 111 -26.65 -2.19 -12.91
CA ASN A 111 -26.54 -2.52 -14.32
C ASN A 111 -27.77 -2.00 -15.07
N THR A 112 -27.68 -0.80 -15.65
CA THR A 112 -28.83 -0.13 -16.29
C THR A 112 -29.42 -0.95 -17.43
N ILE A 113 -28.59 -1.63 -18.23
CA ILE A 113 -29.06 -2.46 -19.35
C ILE A 113 -29.96 -3.59 -18.84
N LEU A 114 -29.49 -4.33 -17.83
CA LEU A 114 -30.25 -5.44 -17.25
C LEU A 114 -31.49 -4.93 -16.49
N ILE A 115 -31.33 -3.85 -15.74
CA ILE A 115 -32.42 -3.20 -14.99
C ILE A 115 -33.54 -2.74 -15.93
N ASP A 116 -33.20 -2.12 -17.06
CA ASP A 116 -34.19 -1.66 -18.03
C ASP A 116 -34.94 -2.82 -18.68
N ALA A 117 -34.26 -3.93 -18.98
CA ALA A 117 -34.90 -5.15 -19.48
C ALA A 117 -35.87 -5.75 -18.45
N LEU A 118 -35.45 -5.87 -17.18
CA LEU A 118 -36.27 -6.42 -16.10
C LEU A 118 -37.47 -5.53 -15.75
N THR A 119 -37.32 -4.20 -15.80
CA THR A 119 -38.42 -3.27 -15.47
C THR A 119 -39.52 -3.23 -16.51
N LYS A 120 -39.23 -3.57 -17.78
CA LYS A 120 -40.25 -3.76 -18.81
C LYS A 120 -41.15 -4.97 -18.52
N LYS A 121 -40.68 -5.94 -17.74
CA LYS A 121 -41.40 -7.17 -17.35
C LYS A 121 -42.05 -7.06 -15.96
N LYS A 122 -42.96 -6.10 -15.79
CA LYS A 122 -43.59 -5.80 -14.48
C LYS A 122 -44.34 -6.97 -13.83
N ASN A 123 -44.87 -7.90 -14.64
CA ASN A 123 -45.63 -9.05 -14.14
C ASN A 123 -44.76 -10.30 -13.94
N SER A 124 -43.53 -10.31 -14.47
CA SER A 124 -42.62 -11.44 -14.29
C SER A 124 -42.12 -11.52 -12.87
N ARG A 125 -41.92 -12.75 -12.39
CA ARG A 125 -41.35 -13.00 -11.07
C ARG A 125 -39.82 -12.89 -11.14
N VAL A 126 -39.28 -11.77 -10.67
CA VAL A 126 -37.83 -11.51 -10.62
C VAL A 126 -37.28 -11.82 -9.23
N ILE A 127 -36.30 -12.72 -9.17
CA ILE A 127 -35.73 -13.25 -7.93
C ILE A 127 -34.22 -13.08 -7.96
N VAL A 128 -33.65 -12.46 -6.92
CA VAL A 128 -32.20 -12.37 -6.77
C VAL A 128 -31.70 -13.61 -6.03
N ALA A 129 -30.68 -14.27 -6.57
CA ALA A 129 -30.03 -15.43 -5.95
C ALA A 129 -28.52 -15.18 -5.82
N THR A 130 -28.03 -15.03 -4.59
CA THR A 130 -26.63 -14.70 -4.34
C THR A 130 -26.06 -15.46 -3.14
N HIS A 131 -24.76 -15.73 -3.17
CA HIS A 131 -24.00 -16.17 -2.00
C HIS A 131 -23.72 -15.04 -0.99
N GLY A 132 -24.11 -13.79 -1.31
CA GLY A 132 -24.07 -12.66 -0.39
C GLY A 132 -24.95 -12.86 0.85
N PHE A 133 -24.75 -12.00 1.86
CA PHE A 133 -25.49 -12.05 3.11
C PHE A 133 -26.77 -11.23 3.05
N GLY A 134 -27.85 -11.73 3.67
CA GLY A 134 -29.18 -11.11 3.60
C GLY A 134 -29.21 -9.62 3.94
N PHE A 135 -28.58 -9.20 5.04
CA PHE A 135 -28.56 -7.79 5.44
C PHE A 135 -27.73 -6.90 4.49
N ILE A 136 -26.77 -7.49 3.75
CA ILE A 136 -25.95 -6.78 2.76
C ILE A 136 -26.75 -6.64 1.46
N ALA A 137 -27.15 -7.78 0.90
CA ALA A 137 -27.84 -7.89 -0.39
C ALA A 137 -29.19 -7.16 -0.39
N ARG A 138 -30.04 -7.40 0.61
CA ARG A 138 -31.37 -6.77 0.67
C ARG A 138 -31.30 -5.24 0.76
N SER A 139 -30.27 -4.70 1.41
CA SER A 139 -30.05 -3.26 1.48
C SER A 139 -29.73 -2.66 0.10
N LEU A 140 -29.00 -3.38 -0.76
CA LEU A 140 -28.76 -2.98 -2.15
C LEU A 140 -30.02 -3.12 -3.00
N CYS A 141 -30.66 -4.31 -2.96
CA CYS A 141 -31.86 -4.60 -3.76
C CYS A 141 -32.99 -3.60 -3.49
N LYS A 142 -33.14 -3.11 -2.25
CA LYS A 142 -34.13 -2.07 -1.89
C LYS A 142 -33.98 -0.77 -2.68
N HIS A 143 -32.78 -0.47 -3.17
CA HIS A 143 -32.46 0.80 -3.82
C HIS A 143 -32.19 0.67 -5.33
N LEU A 144 -32.19 -0.55 -5.87
CA LEU A 144 -32.22 -0.76 -7.32
C LEU A 144 -33.65 -0.49 -7.83
N PRO A 145 -33.82 0.12 -9.01
CA PRO A 145 -35.13 0.44 -9.55
C PRO A 145 -35.79 -0.79 -10.21
N VAL A 146 -35.78 -1.94 -9.52
CA VAL A 146 -36.41 -3.21 -9.94
C VAL A 146 -37.25 -3.73 -8.79
N THR A 147 -38.46 -4.24 -9.09
CA THR A 147 -39.29 -4.89 -8.07
C THR A 147 -38.89 -6.35 -7.97
N PHE A 148 -38.23 -6.73 -6.88
CA PHE A 148 -37.84 -8.11 -6.63
C PHE A 148 -38.92 -8.83 -5.80
N ASN A 149 -39.35 -9.99 -6.27
CA ASN A 149 -40.30 -10.84 -5.54
C ASN A 149 -39.62 -11.58 -4.38
N ALA A 150 -38.34 -11.91 -4.52
CA ALA A 150 -37.56 -12.55 -3.47
C ALA A 150 -36.05 -12.23 -3.62
N VAL A 151 -35.35 -12.30 -2.48
CA VAL A 151 -33.88 -12.18 -2.41
C VAL A 151 -33.35 -13.36 -1.59
N ILE A 152 -32.83 -14.35 -2.30
CA ILE A 152 -32.26 -15.60 -1.78
C ILE A 152 -30.78 -15.37 -1.49
N THR A 153 -30.41 -15.52 -0.21
CA THR A 153 -29.10 -15.13 0.33
C THR A 153 -28.61 -16.11 1.37
N CYS A 154 -27.32 -16.16 1.62
CA CYS A 154 -26.76 -16.86 2.77
C CYS A 154 -27.16 -16.18 4.09
N ARG A 155 -27.36 -16.99 5.13
CA ARG A 155 -27.62 -16.54 6.51
C ARG A 155 -26.32 -16.09 7.16
N PHE A 156 -26.40 -15.06 8.00
CA PHE A 156 -25.21 -14.46 8.64
C PHE A 156 -24.45 -15.47 9.52
N TRP A 157 -25.13 -16.18 10.41
CA TRP A 157 -24.51 -17.13 11.33
C TRP A 157 -24.15 -18.48 10.69
N GLN A 158 -24.77 -18.82 9.55
CA GLN A 158 -24.64 -20.12 8.90
C GLN A 158 -24.03 -20.01 7.49
N GLY A 159 -23.38 -18.89 7.20
CA GLY A 159 -22.89 -18.55 5.86
C GLY A 159 -21.91 -19.57 5.28
N GLY A 160 -21.07 -20.19 6.12
CA GLY A 160 -20.18 -21.27 5.68
C GLY A 160 -20.93 -22.50 5.21
N ILE A 161 -22.00 -22.89 5.91
CA ILE A 161 -22.85 -24.04 5.55
C ILE A 161 -23.63 -23.72 4.27
N ASP A 162 -24.25 -22.53 4.21
CA ASP A 162 -25.06 -22.12 3.06
C ASP A 162 -24.20 -21.99 1.78
N ARG A 163 -22.97 -21.47 1.89
CA ARG A 163 -22.03 -21.43 0.76
C ARG A 163 -21.56 -22.81 0.34
N GLN A 164 -21.28 -23.70 1.30
CA GLN A 164 -20.88 -25.07 1.01
C GLN A 164 -21.97 -25.90 0.33
N LYS A 165 -23.26 -25.60 0.58
CA LYS A 165 -24.40 -26.20 -0.13
C LYS A 165 -24.49 -25.76 -1.60
N GLY A 166 -23.98 -24.58 -1.94
CA GLY A 166 -24.03 -24.00 -3.28
C GLY A 166 -25.35 -23.26 -3.61
N LYS A 167 -25.29 -22.36 -4.59
CA LYS A 167 -26.40 -21.48 -4.98
C LYS A 167 -27.63 -22.27 -5.43
N TYR A 168 -27.43 -23.30 -6.26
CA TYR A 168 -28.52 -24.16 -6.74
C TYR A 168 -29.36 -24.75 -5.60
N SER A 169 -28.72 -25.34 -4.59
CA SER A 169 -29.41 -25.93 -3.44
C SER A 169 -30.22 -24.89 -2.67
N LEU A 170 -29.67 -23.68 -2.48
CA LEU A 170 -30.38 -22.57 -1.80
C LEU A 170 -31.62 -22.12 -2.57
N VAL A 171 -31.53 -22.04 -3.89
CA VAL A 171 -32.66 -21.67 -4.75
C VAL A 171 -33.70 -22.78 -4.76
N LYS A 172 -33.28 -24.04 -4.95
CA LYS A 172 -34.16 -25.21 -4.96
C LYS A 172 -34.93 -25.38 -3.65
N GLU A 173 -34.30 -25.14 -2.50
CA GLU A 173 -34.95 -25.19 -1.18
C GLU A 173 -36.10 -24.18 -1.03
N ILE A 174 -36.07 -23.06 -1.77
CA ILE A 174 -37.06 -21.97 -1.64
C ILE A 174 -38.12 -22.01 -2.74
N LEU A 175 -37.73 -22.29 -3.99
CA LEU A 175 -38.64 -22.25 -5.14
C LEU A 175 -39.17 -23.64 -5.55
N GLY A 176 -38.49 -24.70 -5.12
CA GLY A 176 -38.76 -26.06 -5.60
C GLY A 176 -38.13 -26.34 -6.97
N GLU A 177 -38.06 -27.62 -7.32
CA GLU A 177 -37.39 -28.11 -8.53
C GLU A 177 -38.12 -27.69 -9.82
N ASP A 178 -39.44 -27.75 -9.83
CA ASP A 178 -40.28 -27.42 -10.99
C ASP A 178 -40.25 -25.94 -11.37
N GLU A 179 -40.04 -25.06 -10.39
CA GLU A 179 -39.90 -23.64 -10.66
C GLU A 179 -38.51 -23.31 -11.20
N VAL A 180 -37.46 -23.92 -10.63
CA VAL A 180 -36.08 -23.75 -11.10
C VAL A 180 -35.92 -24.29 -12.51
N SER A 181 -36.45 -25.47 -12.81
CA SER A 181 -36.32 -26.11 -14.14
C SER A 181 -36.93 -25.31 -15.29
N ARG A 182 -37.89 -24.43 -15.01
CA ARG A 182 -38.53 -23.54 -15.99
C ARG A 182 -37.94 -22.14 -16.02
N ALA A 183 -37.00 -21.82 -15.14
CA ALA A 183 -36.50 -20.47 -14.96
C ALA A 183 -35.52 -20.04 -16.07
N ILE A 184 -35.30 -18.72 -16.13
CA ILE A 184 -34.15 -18.11 -16.77
C ILE A 184 -33.15 -17.79 -15.65
N ALA A 185 -31.88 -18.21 -15.76
CA ALA A 185 -30.85 -17.83 -14.80
C ALA A 185 -29.77 -16.98 -15.45
N ILE A 186 -29.51 -15.82 -14.86
CA ILE A 186 -28.53 -14.83 -15.36
C ILE A 186 -27.44 -14.65 -14.31
N THR A 187 -26.19 -14.91 -14.70
CA THR A 187 -25.01 -14.80 -13.84
C THR A 187 -23.76 -14.47 -14.66
N ASP A 188 -22.73 -13.95 -14.01
CA ASP A 188 -21.39 -13.77 -14.57
C ASP A 188 -20.39 -14.85 -14.11
N SER A 189 -20.80 -15.73 -13.19
CA SER A 189 -19.89 -16.69 -12.57
C SER A 189 -20.11 -18.14 -13.00
N THR A 190 -19.00 -18.80 -13.36
CA THR A 190 -18.97 -20.25 -13.59
C THR A 190 -19.21 -21.08 -12.34
N ASP A 191 -19.12 -20.49 -11.14
CA ASP A 191 -19.44 -21.19 -9.89
C ASP A 191 -20.93 -21.57 -9.82
N ASP A 192 -21.77 -20.92 -10.64
CA ASP A 192 -23.20 -21.19 -10.76
C ASP A 192 -23.53 -22.26 -11.81
N ASN A 193 -22.54 -22.95 -12.37
CA ASN A 193 -22.75 -24.05 -13.32
C ASN A 193 -23.82 -25.07 -12.87
N PRO A 194 -23.91 -25.50 -11.59
CA PRO A 194 -24.99 -26.36 -11.13
C PRO A 194 -26.39 -25.73 -11.26
N LEU A 195 -26.51 -24.42 -11.07
CA LEU A 195 -27.78 -23.70 -11.27
C LEU A 195 -28.07 -23.57 -12.76
N LEU A 196 -27.09 -23.17 -13.57
CA LEU A 196 -27.23 -23.04 -15.02
C LEU A 196 -27.63 -24.37 -15.69
N ALA A 197 -27.08 -25.49 -15.23
CA ALA A 197 -27.44 -26.82 -15.74
C ALA A 197 -28.86 -27.26 -15.36
N SER A 198 -29.51 -26.58 -14.41
CA SER A 198 -30.80 -26.98 -13.84
C SER A 198 -31.97 -26.08 -14.26
N VAL A 199 -31.74 -25.09 -15.12
CA VAL A 199 -32.76 -24.14 -15.60
C VAL A 199 -33.05 -24.32 -17.08
N ALA A 200 -34.19 -23.82 -17.56
CA ALA A 200 -34.58 -23.90 -18.97
C ALA A 200 -33.71 -22.99 -19.86
N THR A 201 -33.34 -21.81 -19.35
CA THR A 201 -32.56 -20.83 -20.11
C THR A 201 -31.39 -20.32 -19.27
N PRO A 202 -30.22 -20.97 -19.36
CA PRO A 202 -29.01 -20.49 -18.72
C PRO A 202 -28.40 -19.31 -19.49
N CYS A 203 -28.00 -18.28 -18.78
CA CYS A 203 -27.33 -17.10 -19.33
C CYS A 203 -26.07 -16.81 -18.50
N LEU A 204 -24.90 -17.18 -19.03
CA LEU A 204 -23.60 -16.81 -18.48
C LEU A 204 -23.05 -15.61 -19.27
N VAL A 205 -22.95 -14.44 -18.64
CA VAL A 205 -22.58 -13.20 -19.33
C VAL A 205 -21.56 -12.40 -18.51
N ILE A 206 -20.46 -11.99 -19.14
CA ILE A 206 -19.49 -11.07 -18.54
C ILE A 206 -19.87 -9.63 -18.90
N TRP A 207 -20.17 -8.82 -17.89
CA TRP A 207 -20.59 -7.44 -18.07
C TRP A 207 -19.38 -6.51 -18.24
N PRO A 208 -19.27 -5.77 -19.36
CA PRO A 208 -18.12 -4.89 -19.62
C PRO A 208 -17.93 -3.78 -18.57
N GLU A 209 -19.02 -3.32 -17.93
CA GLU A 209 -18.95 -2.28 -16.91
C GLU A 209 -18.63 -2.81 -15.49
N ALA A 210 -18.54 -4.12 -15.29
CA ALA A 210 -18.27 -4.71 -13.97
C ALA A 210 -16.88 -4.32 -13.44
N LYS A 211 -16.79 -3.98 -12.15
CA LYS A 211 -15.56 -3.49 -11.50
C LYS A 211 -15.16 -4.34 -10.29
N TYR A 212 -14.09 -5.11 -10.46
CA TYR A 212 -13.48 -5.96 -9.43
C TYR A 212 -12.54 -5.18 -8.51
N VAL A 213 -13.08 -4.52 -7.49
CA VAL A 213 -12.28 -3.72 -6.53
C VAL A 213 -12.29 -4.36 -5.14
N SER A 214 -11.10 -4.65 -4.62
CA SER A 214 -10.95 -5.18 -3.27
C SER A 214 -11.32 -4.16 -2.19
N ALA A 215 -11.90 -4.63 -1.09
CA ALA A 215 -12.14 -3.80 0.09
C ALA A 215 -10.87 -3.08 0.56
N MET A 216 -11.01 -1.83 1.02
CA MET A 216 -9.92 -0.99 1.51
C MET A 216 -8.83 -0.69 0.48
N ALA A 217 -9.12 -0.84 -0.81
CA ALA A 217 -8.17 -0.48 -1.87
C ALA A 217 -7.67 0.96 -1.74
N ASN A 218 -8.54 1.91 -1.35
CA ASN A 218 -8.23 3.35 -1.27
C ASN A 218 -7.71 3.80 0.11
N THR A 219 -7.30 2.87 0.98
CA THR A 219 -6.74 3.23 2.28
C THR A 219 -5.23 3.49 2.14
N TYR A 220 -4.78 4.71 2.46
CA TYR A 220 -3.37 5.02 2.53
C TYR A 220 -2.71 4.33 3.72
N ILE A 221 -1.53 3.78 3.45
CA ILE A 221 -0.68 3.08 4.40
C ILE A 221 0.73 3.56 4.12
N PRO A 222 1.42 4.13 5.12
CA PRO A 222 2.80 4.54 4.96
C PRO A 222 3.65 3.44 4.33
N PHE A 223 4.52 3.82 3.39
CA PHE A 223 5.49 2.96 2.73
C PHE A 223 4.90 1.93 1.73
N LEU A 224 3.57 1.75 1.68
CA LEU A 224 2.97 0.79 0.75
C LEU A 224 3.19 1.21 -0.70
N TYR A 225 3.10 2.52 -0.98
CA TYR A 225 3.35 3.03 -2.33
C TYR A 225 4.81 2.80 -2.72
N LEU A 226 5.75 3.09 -1.81
CA LEU A 226 7.16 2.81 -2.02
C LEU A 226 7.43 1.33 -2.36
N GLU A 227 6.85 0.41 -1.58
CA GLU A 227 7.10 -1.03 -1.70
C GLU A 227 6.38 -1.70 -2.88
N ARG A 228 5.17 -1.25 -3.20
CA ARG A 228 4.32 -1.92 -4.18
C ARG A 228 4.20 -1.18 -5.50
N ALA A 229 4.37 0.14 -5.51
CA ALA A 229 4.27 0.96 -6.71
C ALA A 229 5.65 1.46 -7.15
N LYS A 230 6.38 2.22 -6.33
CA LYS A 230 7.63 2.86 -6.77
C LYS A 230 8.76 1.86 -7.02
N ARG A 231 8.92 0.86 -6.15
CA ARG A 231 10.04 -0.11 -6.16
C ARG A 231 9.55 -1.54 -5.87
N PRO A 232 8.68 -2.12 -6.71
CA PRO A 232 8.14 -3.46 -6.48
C PRO A 232 9.26 -4.50 -6.38
N GLY A 233 9.19 -5.36 -5.35
CA GLY A 233 10.10 -6.50 -5.16
C GLY A 233 11.43 -6.17 -4.46
N VAL A 234 11.78 -4.90 -4.26
CA VAL A 234 13.09 -4.49 -3.70
C VAL A 234 13.14 -4.54 -2.17
N ARG A 235 11.99 -4.64 -1.48
CA ARG A 235 11.89 -4.50 -0.01
C ARG A 235 12.52 -3.19 0.44
N TYR A 236 12.09 -2.10 -0.19
CA TYR A 236 12.73 -0.77 -0.10
C TYR A 236 12.75 -0.22 1.34
N PHE A 237 11.68 -0.43 2.11
CA PHE A 237 11.60 -0.06 3.51
C PHE A 237 12.73 -0.71 4.32
N LEU A 238 12.89 -2.03 4.21
CA LEU A 238 13.95 -2.74 4.93
C LEU A 238 15.34 -2.32 4.43
N THR A 239 15.57 -2.39 3.12
CA THR A 239 16.92 -2.27 2.54
C THR A 239 17.45 -0.84 2.46
N LYS A 240 16.58 0.15 2.23
CA LYS A 240 16.98 1.55 2.06
C LYS A 240 16.57 2.42 3.24
N ILE A 241 15.40 2.22 3.83
CA ILE A 241 14.99 3.06 4.97
C ILE A 241 15.67 2.56 6.25
N LEU A 242 15.57 1.26 6.58
CA LEU A 242 16.17 0.75 7.82
C LEU A 242 17.68 0.50 7.69
N TYR A 243 18.10 -0.35 6.76
CA TYR A 243 19.51 -0.74 6.66
C TYR A 243 20.44 0.35 6.11
N ASP A 244 19.91 1.40 5.46
CA ASP A 244 20.71 2.51 4.94
C ASP A 244 20.48 3.78 5.75
N ASP A 245 19.29 4.39 5.65
CA ASP A 245 19.05 5.70 6.29
C ASP A 245 19.07 5.62 7.82
N PHE A 246 18.34 4.68 8.42
CA PHE A 246 18.28 4.58 9.88
C PHE A 246 19.66 4.27 10.47
N THR A 247 20.42 3.32 9.90
CA THR A 247 21.78 3.02 10.36
C THR A 247 22.71 4.23 10.31
N ILE A 248 22.62 5.07 9.26
CA ILE A 248 23.37 6.33 9.19
C ILE A 248 22.99 7.27 10.34
N LEU A 249 21.70 7.41 10.64
CA LEU A 249 21.24 8.23 11.76
C LEU A 249 21.71 7.69 13.11
N LEU A 250 21.75 6.35 13.28
CA LEU A 250 22.27 5.73 14.51
C LEU A 250 23.75 6.05 14.71
N LEU A 251 24.57 5.86 13.69
CA LEU A 251 26.01 6.08 13.74
C LEU A 251 26.36 7.58 13.82
N GLY A 252 25.56 8.46 13.22
CA GLY A 252 25.79 9.90 13.21
C GLY A 252 25.21 10.66 14.40
N LEU A 253 24.08 10.22 14.96
CA LEU A 253 23.33 10.94 16.00
C LEU A 253 23.25 10.15 17.30
N SER A 254 22.70 8.94 17.28
CA SER A 254 22.48 8.18 18.52
C SER A 254 23.78 7.80 19.21
N TRP A 255 24.85 7.54 18.44
CA TRP A 255 26.18 7.21 18.98
C TRP A 255 26.72 8.27 19.95
N VAL A 256 26.45 9.55 19.68
CA VAL A 256 26.99 10.67 20.47
C VAL A 256 26.09 11.06 21.63
N ASN A 257 24.91 10.45 21.75
CA ASN A 257 23.95 10.75 22.81
C ASN A 257 24.25 9.90 24.06
N ASN A 258 24.05 10.49 25.25
CA ASN A 258 24.23 9.80 26.53
C ASN A 258 23.29 8.59 26.71
N GLN A 259 22.14 8.58 26.03
CA GLN A 259 21.15 7.50 26.05
C GLN A 259 20.93 6.96 24.62
N PRO A 260 21.91 6.25 24.05
CA PRO A 260 21.92 5.91 22.62
C PRO A 260 20.73 5.05 22.21
N ILE A 261 20.28 4.13 23.07
CA ILE A 261 19.15 3.23 22.76
C ILE A 261 17.83 4.00 22.68
N ILE A 262 17.54 4.84 23.68
CA ILE A 262 16.29 5.63 23.72
C ILE A 262 16.29 6.66 22.58
N HIS A 263 17.44 7.30 22.34
CA HIS A 263 17.61 8.21 21.20
C HIS A 263 17.39 7.49 19.86
N SER A 264 17.82 6.24 19.72
CA SER A 264 17.57 5.43 18.52
C SER A 264 16.09 5.19 18.27
N ILE A 265 15.30 4.94 19.32
CA ILE A 265 13.85 4.77 19.21
C ILE A 265 13.20 6.10 18.75
N SER A 266 13.62 7.23 19.32
CA SER A 266 13.17 8.55 18.87
C SER A 266 13.49 8.77 17.38
N MET A 267 14.74 8.55 16.97
CA MET A 267 15.17 8.71 15.57
C MET A 267 14.39 7.78 14.63
N PHE A 268 14.01 6.59 15.07
CA PHE A 268 13.18 5.68 14.28
C PHE A 268 11.81 6.30 14.00
N PHE A 269 11.12 6.79 15.03
CA PHE A 269 9.82 7.45 14.86
C PHE A 269 9.91 8.71 13.98
N LEU A 270 10.92 9.55 14.20
CA LEU A 270 11.14 10.72 13.35
C LEU A 270 11.48 10.32 11.90
N LEU A 271 12.23 9.23 11.69
CA LEU A 271 12.49 8.71 10.35
C LEU A 271 11.21 8.27 9.64
N LEU A 272 10.32 7.56 10.34
CA LEU A 272 9.02 7.19 9.78
C LEU A 272 8.18 8.42 9.45
N SER A 273 8.19 9.42 10.33
CA SER A 273 7.51 10.71 10.13
C SER A 273 8.01 11.42 8.86
N PHE A 274 9.33 11.58 8.74
CA PHE A 274 9.99 12.17 7.59
C PHE A 274 9.61 11.46 6.29
N TRP A 275 9.68 10.13 6.29
CA TRP A 275 9.43 9.35 5.08
C TRP A 275 7.97 9.33 4.64
N CYS A 276 7.00 9.59 5.52
CA CYS A 276 5.61 9.79 5.08
C CYS A 276 5.50 10.97 4.10
N ILE A 277 6.15 12.09 4.42
CA ILE A 277 6.17 13.27 3.55
C ILE A 277 7.08 13.06 2.34
N TYR A 278 8.20 12.36 2.51
CA TYR A 278 9.10 12.01 1.41
C TYR A 278 8.42 11.08 0.38
N GLU A 279 7.63 10.11 0.83
CA GLU A 279 6.82 9.22 -0.02
C GLU A 279 5.78 10.02 -0.82
N LEU A 280 5.11 11.00 -0.19
CA LEU A 280 4.18 11.89 -0.90
C LEU A 280 4.88 12.62 -2.06
N GLY A 281 6.12 13.07 -1.86
CA GLY A 281 6.95 13.65 -2.92
C GLY A 281 7.19 12.69 -4.10
N TYR A 282 7.40 11.40 -3.84
CA TYR A 282 7.54 10.38 -4.89
C TYR A 282 6.23 10.08 -5.62
N ILE A 283 5.10 10.06 -4.91
CA ILE A 283 3.78 9.86 -5.52
C ILE A 283 3.49 11.00 -6.49
N GLU A 284 3.69 12.25 -6.04
CA GLU A 284 3.51 13.42 -6.90
C GLU A 284 4.48 13.40 -8.08
N ASN A 285 5.73 12.97 -7.88
CA ASN A 285 6.70 12.82 -8.97
C ASN A 285 6.18 11.91 -10.09
N ASP A 286 5.58 10.78 -9.74
CA ASP A 286 5.05 9.81 -10.71
C ASP A 286 3.79 10.34 -11.41
N ILE A 287 2.90 11.03 -10.68
CA ILE A 287 1.71 11.68 -11.26
C ILE A 287 2.10 12.77 -12.25
N VAL A 288 3.08 13.61 -11.91
CA VAL A 288 3.59 14.66 -12.79
C VAL A 288 4.31 14.05 -13.99
N ALA A 289 5.07 12.97 -13.80
CA ALA A 289 5.70 12.25 -14.90
C ALA A 289 4.66 11.67 -15.88
N GLU A 290 3.61 11.00 -15.39
CA GLU A 290 2.50 10.49 -16.21
C GLU A 290 1.88 11.59 -17.07
N LYS A 291 1.70 12.79 -16.50
CA LYS A 291 1.01 13.90 -17.18
C LYS A 291 1.86 14.66 -18.19
N PHE A 292 3.16 14.86 -17.91
CA PHE A 292 3.98 15.81 -18.66
C PHE A 292 5.19 15.21 -19.37
N GLU A 293 5.62 13.98 -19.02
CA GLU A 293 6.79 13.37 -19.65
C GLU A 293 6.42 12.52 -20.87
N LYS A 294 7.13 12.68 -21.99
CA LYS A 294 6.90 11.88 -23.20
C LYS A 294 7.12 10.37 -23.00
N LYS A 295 8.01 10.00 -22.07
CA LYS A 295 8.37 8.62 -21.73
C LYS A 295 8.57 8.52 -20.21
N PRO A 296 7.49 8.42 -19.43
CA PRO A 296 7.59 8.36 -17.98
C PRO A 296 8.10 6.98 -17.55
N THR A 297 9.01 6.94 -16.58
CA THR A 297 9.50 5.68 -15.99
C THR A 297 8.61 5.27 -14.83
N LEU A 298 7.49 4.62 -15.14
CA LEU A 298 6.51 4.11 -14.18
C LEU A 298 6.60 2.59 -14.09
N SER A 299 6.31 2.04 -12.91
CA SER A 299 6.21 0.59 -12.74
C SER A 299 4.90 0.04 -13.29
N GLU A 300 4.86 -1.26 -13.58
CA GLU A 300 3.66 -1.96 -14.04
C GLU A 300 2.50 -1.86 -13.02
N THR A 301 2.83 -1.81 -11.74
CA THR A 301 1.84 -1.75 -10.65
C THR A 301 1.33 -0.33 -10.38
N TYR A 302 1.94 0.71 -10.95
CA TYR A 302 1.62 2.11 -10.67
C TYR A 302 0.12 2.42 -10.75
N GLN A 303 -0.54 2.01 -11.85
CA GLN A 303 -1.96 2.31 -12.09
C GLN A 303 -2.87 1.78 -10.97
N ARG A 304 -2.51 0.65 -10.35
CA ARG A 304 -3.28 0.02 -9.25
C ARG A 304 -3.16 0.79 -7.92
N TYR A 305 -2.08 1.55 -7.73
CA TYR A 305 -1.78 2.19 -6.45
C TYR A 305 -1.85 3.72 -6.49
N LYS A 306 -1.83 4.36 -7.67
CA LYS A 306 -1.79 5.82 -7.81
C LYS A 306 -2.96 6.55 -7.11
N ASN A 307 -4.16 5.97 -7.16
CA ASN A 307 -5.37 6.57 -6.59
C ASN A 307 -5.59 6.24 -5.10
N ARG A 308 -4.64 5.55 -4.44
CA ARG A 308 -4.81 5.12 -3.05
C ARG A 308 -4.41 6.18 -2.02
N VAL A 309 -3.71 7.22 -2.44
CA VAL A 309 -3.12 8.20 -1.52
C VAL A 309 -3.81 9.54 -1.67
N ASN A 310 -4.56 9.92 -0.64
CA ASN A 310 -4.98 11.30 -0.48
C ASN A 310 -3.85 12.11 0.14
N THR A 311 -3.64 13.34 -0.34
CA THR A 311 -2.51 14.20 0.04
C THR A 311 -2.45 14.55 1.54
N TRP A 312 -3.59 14.53 2.25
CA TRP A 312 -3.65 14.83 3.68
C TRP A 312 -3.27 13.63 4.57
N GLN A 313 -3.45 12.39 4.10
CA GLN A 313 -3.24 11.19 4.92
C GLN A 313 -1.76 11.00 5.35
N PRO A 314 -0.75 11.25 4.48
CA PRO A 314 0.65 11.24 4.88
C PRO A 314 0.97 12.22 6.02
N TRP A 315 0.31 13.38 6.09
CA TRP A 315 0.52 14.35 7.17
C TRP A 315 0.02 13.84 8.52
N VAL A 316 -1.14 13.19 8.54
CA VAL A 316 -1.67 12.59 9.77
C VAL A 316 -0.73 11.52 10.30
N TRP A 317 -0.20 10.66 9.43
CA TRP A 317 0.80 9.67 9.82
C TRP A 317 2.13 10.30 10.23
N ALA A 318 2.58 11.33 9.52
CA ALA A 318 3.79 12.05 9.87
C ALA A 318 3.69 12.63 11.29
N LEU A 319 2.54 13.21 11.65
CA LEU A 319 2.28 13.72 13.00
C LEU A 319 2.16 12.58 14.02
N ALA A 320 1.44 11.51 13.69
CA ALA A 320 1.29 10.35 14.56
C ALA A 320 2.63 9.70 14.94
N PHE A 321 3.63 9.74 14.05
CA PHE A 321 5.00 9.32 14.35
C PHE A 321 5.85 10.42 14.98
N ALA A 322 5.67 11.69 14.61
CA ALA A 322 6.45 12.80 15.16
C ALA A 322 6.21 12.99 16.66
N VAL A 323 4.95 12.94 17.12
CA VAL A 323 4.60 13.13 18.54
C VAL A 323 5.36 12.19 19.47
N PRO A 324 5.29 10.85 19.34
CA PRO A 324 6.09 9.96 20.17
C PRO A 324 7.59 10.15 19.92
N GLY A 325 8.02 10.43 18.69
CA GLY A 325 9.43 10.69 18.38
C GLY A 325 10.03 11.85 19.19
N ILE A 326 9.34 12.98 19.26
CA ILE A 326 9.79 14.17 20.01
C ILE A 326 9.68 13.95 21.51
N LEU A 327 8.59 13.34 22.01
CA LEU A 327 8.46 13.06 23.45
C LEU A 327 9.58 12.12 23.93
N ILE A 328 9.92 11.09 23.15
CA ILE A 328 11.05 10.19 23.45
C ILE A 328 12.38 10.94 23.34
N LEU A 329 12.52 11.90 22.42
CA LEU A 329 13.71 12.73 22.31
C LEU A 329 13.95 13.55 23.58
N GLU A 330 12.92 14.19 24.12
CA GLU A 330 13.01 14.94 25.38
C GLU A 330 13.44 14.05 26.54
N LEU A 331 12.96 12.81 26.60
CA LEU A 331 13.38 11.86 27.63
C LEU A 331 14.90 11.60 27.60
N THR A 332 15.55 11.67 26.43
CA THR A 332 17.01 11.49 26.32
C THR A 332 17.81 12.64 26.93
N LYS A 333 17.20 13.84 27.06
CA LYS A 333 17.83 15.02 27.65
C LYS A 333 17.86 14.95 29.19
N ILE A 334 17.05 14.07 29.79
CA ILE A 334 16.97 13.87 31.24
C ILE A 334 18.06 12.87 31.68
N VAL A 335 19.16 13.37 32.25
CA VAL A 335 20.39 12.61 32.52
C VAL A 335 20.30 11.64 33.72
N SER A 336 19.29 11.74 34.59
CA SER A 336 19.27 10.95 35.84
C SER A 336 18.98 9.45 35.65
N SER A 337 19.94 8.61 36.03
CA SER A 337 19.89 7.14 35.94
C SER A 337 18.99 6.46 36.96
N ASN A 338 18.74 7.08 38.12
CA ASN A 338 18.05 6.45 39.26
C ASN A 338 16.58 6.88 39.46
N VAL A 339 15.99 7.58 38.49
CA VAL A 339 14.61 8.08 38.57
C VAL A 339 13.67 7.13 37.82
N SER A 340 12.52 6.79 38.42
CA SER A 340 11.50 5.95 37.78
C SER A 340 11.02 6.56 36.46
N LEU A 341 10.55 5.72 35.52
CA LEU A 341 10.07 6.17 34.21
C LEU A 341 8.94 7.21 34.35
N VAL A 342 8.05 7.02 35.33
CA VAL A 342 6.93 7.95 35.60
C VAL A 342 7.45 9.34 35.97
N ALA A 343 8.46 9.42 36.83
CA ALA A 343 9.05 10.69 37.24
C ALA A 343 9.86 11.35 36.10
N LYS A 344 10.43 10.58 35.17
CA LYS A 344 11.05 11.12 33.94
C LYS A 344 10.01 11.71 32.99
N VAL A 345 8.87 11.03 32.81
CA VAL A 345 7.78 11.51 31.96
C VAL A 345 7.18 12.81 32.53
N SER A 346 7.01 12.91 33.86
CA SER A 346 6.53 14.15 34.48
C SER A 346 7.52 15.30 34.41
N ALA A 347 8.80 15.02 34.21
CA ALA A 347 9.87 16.01 34.12
C ALA A 347 10.15 16.48 32.68
N ILE A 348 9.36 16.04 31.69
CA ILE A 348 9.47 16.51 30.31
C ILE A 348 9.18 18.02 30.27
N ASP A 349 10.13 18.79 29.74
CA ASP A 349 9.90 20.20 29.44
C ASP A 349 9.03 20.35 28.19
N LEU A 350 7.73 20.56 28.42
CA LEU A 350 6.75 20.71 27.35
C LEU A 350 7.08 21.90 26.43
N LYS A 351 7.72 22.96 26.92
CA LYS A 351 8.09 24.11 26.08
C LYS A 351 9.15 23.70 25.07
N THR A 352 10.19 23.00 25.50
CA THR A 352 11.22 22.48 24.61
C THR A 352 10.63 21.46 23.62
N ALA A 353 9.77 20.56 24.09
CA ALA A 353 9.07 19.60 23.22
C ALA A 353 8.25 20.29 22.11
N LEU A 354 7.56 21.40 22.43
CA LEU A 354 6.78 22.16 21.47
C LEU A 354 7.66 22.89 20.45
N ILE A 355 8.81 23.43 20.87
CA ILE A 355 9.80 24.05 19.97
C ILE A 355 10.39 23.02 19.00
N ASP A 356 10.77 21.84 19.51
CA ASP A 356 11.30 20.76 18.70
C ASP A 356 10.24 20.22 17.73
N MET A 357 8.98 20.13 18.18
CA MET A 357 7.85 19.77 17.32
C MET A 357 7.63 20.81 16.22
N ALA A 358 7.63 22.10 16.54
CA ALA A 358 7.48 23.18 15.57
C ALA A 358 8.62 23.19 14.54
N SER A 359 9.86 23.00 15.00
CA SER A 359 11.06 22.87 14.15
C SER A 359 10.95 21.67 13.22
N TRP A 360 10.49 20.53 13.74
CA TRP A 360 10.29 19.31 12.96
C TRP A 360 9.21 19.48 11.89
N ILE A 361 8.05 20.04 12.24
CA ILE A 361 6.97 20.34 11.27
C ILE A 361 7.47 21.34 10.22
N GLY A 362 8.23 22.36 10.62
CA GLY A 362 8.87 23.31 9.72
C GLY A 362 9.77 22.62 8.69
N LEU A 363 10.62 21.69 9.13
CA LEU A 363 11.42 20.86 8.23
C LEU A 363 10.55 20.06 7.25
N LEU A 364 9.49 19.40 7.72
CA LEU A 364 8.59 18.61 6.86
C LEU A 364 7.92 19.47 5.79
N LEU A 365 7.50 20.69 6.14
CA LEU A 365 6.96 21.67 5.20
C LEU A 365 8.01 22.07 4.15
N VAL A 366 9.24 22.38 4.57
CA VAL A 366 10.34 22.70 3.66
C VAL A 366 10.63 21.54 2.71
N VAL A 367 10.69 20.30 3.22
CA VAL A 367 10.85 19.09 2.40
C VAL A 367 9.72 18.97 1.37
N ARG A 368 8.46 19.21 1.78
CA ARG A 368 7.30 19.16 0.89
C ARG A 368 7.39 20.21 -0.23
N VAL A 369 7.77 21.45 0.11
CA VAL A 369 7.94 22.55 -0.84
C VAL A 369 9.09 22.25 -1.81
N THR A 370 10.22 21.78 -1.30
CA THR A 370 11.37 21.39 -2.16
C THR A 370 10.98 20.27 -3.11
N PHE A 371 10.19 19.27 -2.67
CA PHE A 371 9.66 18.24 -3.56
C PHE A 371 8.69 18.78 -4.60
N PHE A 372 7.81 19.70 -4.21
CA PHE A 372 6.92 20.36 -5.14
C PHE A 372 7.73 21.04 -6.25
N ILE A 373 8.69 21.90 -5.90
CA ILE A 373 9.55 22.55 -6.91
C ILE A 373 10.30 21.51 -7.74
N TYR A 374 10.92 20.51 -7.10
CA TYR A 374 11.62 19.42 -7.77
C TYR A 374 10.72 18.69 -8.79
N ASN A 375 9.46 18.48 -8.49
CA ASN A 375 8.55 17.75 -9.37
C ASN A 375 8.15 18.56 -10.62
N TYR A 376 8.10 19.89 -10.53
CA TYR A 376 7.58 20.74 -11.62
C TYR A 376 8.65 21.46 -12.46
N ILE A 377 9.93 21.41 -12.08
CA ILE A 377 11.03 21.94 -12.92
C ILE A 377 11.53 20.90 -13.92
N ASP A 378 12.38 21.30 -14.87
CA ASP A 378 12.96 20.40 -15.88
C ASP A 378 13.94 19.37 -15.29
N LYS A 379 14.15 18.26 -16.00
CA LYS A 379 14.95 17.11 -15.52
C LYS A 379 16.42 17.44 -15.24
N GLN A 380 16.99 18.44 -15.92
CA GLN A 380 18.40 18.80 -15.78
C GLN A 380 18.62 19.61 -14.50
N THR A 381 17.71 20.56 -14.23
CA THR A 381 17.73 21.39 -13.00
C THR A 381 17.38 20.59 -11.75
N ARG A 382 16.51 19.56 -11.87
CA ARG A 382 16.18 18.62 -10.76
C ARG A 382 17.41 18.01 -10.07
N SER A 383 18.52 17.85 -10.79
CA SER A 383 19.77 17.31 -10.23
C SER A 383 20.33 18.09 -9.06
N TRP A 384 20.13 19.42 -9.02
CA TRP A 384 20.57 20.27 -7.92
C TRP A 384 19.66 20.15 -6.70
N LEU A 385 18.34 20.16 -6.91
CA LEU A 385 17.38 19.95 -5.82
C LEU A 385 17.46 18.53 -5.25
N HIS A 386 17.89 17.55 -6.04
CA HIS A 386 18.16 16.20 -5.52
C HIS A 386 19.23 16.21 -4.42
N LEU A 387 20.29 17.03 -4.55
CA LEU A 387 21.30 17.19 -3.49
C LEU A 387 20.67 17.67 -2.19
N VAL A 388 19.82 18.69 -2.28
CA VAL A 388 19.10 19.27 -1.14
C VAL A 388 18.18 18.22 -0.49
N LEU A 389 17.43 17.47 -1.29
CA LEU A 389 16.58 16.37 -0.81
C LEU A 389 17.39 15.25 -0.12
N GLN A 390 18.57 14.91 -0.63
CA GLN A 390 19.46 13.97 0.05
C GLN A 390 20.00 14.55 1.36
N ALA A 391 20.31 15.86 1.40
CA ALA A 391 20.77 16.53 2.61
C ALA A 391 19.71 16.46 3.73
N TYR A 392 18.43 16.67 3.41
CA TYR A 392 17.36 16.56 4.41
C TYR A 392 17.25 15.17 5.06
N LYS A 393 17.57 14.09 4.34
CA LYS A 393 17.54 12.73 4.90
C LYS A 393 18.55 12.49 6.02
N CYS A 394 19.59 13.31 6.09
CA CYS A 394 20.65 13.18 7.08
C CYS A 394 20.69 14.43 7.98
N PHE A 395 21.05 15.58 7.41
CA PHE A 395 21.19 16.84 8.14
C PHE A 395 19.86 17.41 8.62
N GLY A 396 18.72 17.05 8.01
CA GLY A 396 17.41 17.53 8.45
C GLY A 396 17.13 17.19 9.92
N PHE A 397 17.60 16.04 10.41
CA PHE A 397 17.41 15.64 11.81
C PHE A 397 18.12 16.54 12.81
N LEU A 398 19.13 17.31 12.37
CA LEU A 398 19.85 18.25 13.24
C LEU A 398 19.02 19.46 13.67
N VAL A 399 17.81 19.64 13.12
CA VAL A 399 16.89 20.70 13.60
C VAL A 399 16.36 20.41 15.02
N VAL A 400 16.40 19.15 15.47
CA VAL A 400 15.94 18.74 16.81
C VAL A 400 17.00 18.00 17.63
N THR A 401 18.09 17.54 17.01
CA THR A 401 19.17 16.85 17.72
C THR A 401 20.56 17.33 17.29
N LYS A 402 21.60 16.83 17.93
CA LYS A 402 22.99 17.23 17.69
C LYS A 402 23.80 16.07 17.11
N THR A 403 24.88 16.41 16.43
CA THR A 403 25.90 15.47 15.96
C THR A 403 27.29 16.01 16.28
N ASN A 404 28.31 15.18 16.15
CA ASN A 404 29.69 15.60 16.21
C ASN A 404 30.29 15.72 14.79
N ILE A 405 31.59 16.03 14.73
CA ILE A 405 32.28 16.23 13.45
C ILE A 405 32.34 14.95 12.60
N ILE A 406 32.52 13.78 13.22
CA ILE A 406 32.57 12.49 12.52
C ILE A 406 31.20 12.14 11.94
N GLY A 407 30.12 12.32 12.71
CA GLY A 407 28.75 12.15 12.23
C GLY A 407 28.40 13.12 11.10
N SER A 408 28.90 14.35 11.14
CA SER A 408 28.76 15.32 10.04
C SER A 408 29.45 14.84 8.76
N MET A 409 30.65 14.25 8.86
CA MET A 409 31.35 13.66 7.71
C MET A 409 30.64 12.44 7.15
N LEU A 410 30.07 11.60 8.02
CA LEU A 410 29.21 10.48 7.62
C LEU A 410 28.00 10.97 6.81
N PHE A 411 27.35 12.05 7.25
CA PHE A 411 26.22 12.62 6.54
C PHE A 411 26.64 13.25 5.21
N ALA A 412 27.73 14.00 5.18
CA ALA A 412 28.26 14.58 3.95
C ALA A 412 28.61 13.50 2.91
N SER A 413 29.28 12.43 3.33
CA SER A 413 29.62 11.31 2.43
C SER A 413 28.37 10.59 1.93
N GLN A 414 27.34 10.40 2.77
CA GLN A 414 26.05 9.83 2.38
C GLN A 414 25.36 10.67 1.31
N VAL A 415 25.32 11.99 1.51
CA VAL A 415 24.67 12.94 0.61
C VAL A 415 25.39 12.99 -0.74
N ILE A 416 26.70 13.18 -0.72
CA ILE A 416 27.54 13.28 -1.92
C ILE A 416 27.48 11.98 -2.73
N SER A 417 27.61 10.82 -2.07
CA SER A 417 27.61 9.51 -2.74
C SER A 417 26.27 9.15 -3.38
N ARG A 418 25.16 9.74 -2.94
CA ARG A 418 23.84 9.59 -3.59
C ARG A 418 23.60 10.62 -4.68
N TRP A 419 24.18 11.80 -4.53
CA TRP A 419 24.02 12.89 -5.48
C TRP A 419 24.86 12.71 -6.74
N ILE A 420 26.17 12.41 -6.61
CA ILE A 420 27.08 12.28 -7.75
C ILE A 420 26.56 11.30 -8.81
N PRO A 421 26.18 10.05 -8.48
CA PRO A 421 25.66 9.11 -9.49
C PRO A 421 24.37 9.61 -10.16
N TYR A 422 23.50 10.29 -9.41
CA TYR A 422 22.28 10.87 -9.96
C TYR A 422 22.58 12.02 -10.93
N PHE A 423 23.51 12.91 -10.55
CA PHE A 423 23.97 14.01 -11.39
C PHE A 423 24.62 13.47 -12.67
N VAL A 424 25.53 12.52 -12.54
CA VAL A 424 26.21 11.86 -13.65
C VAL A 424 25.21 11.15 -14.57
N HIS A 425 24.22 10.44 -14.04
CA HIS A 425 23.18 9.81 -14.84
C HIS A 425 22.37 10.80 -15.69
N ARG A 426 22.22 12.05 -15.22
CA ARG A 426 21.45 13.10 -15.91
C ARG A 426 22.26 13.87 -16.94
N TYR A 427 23.57 14.04 -16.74
CA TYR A 427 24.44 14.85 -17.61
C TYR A 427 25.37 14.02 -18.49
N SER A 428 25.69 12.78 -18.12
CA SER A 428 26.58 11.90 -18.88
C SER A 428 25.81 10.97 -19.80
N LYS A 429 26.25 10.90 -21.06
CA LYS A 429 25.81 9.87 -22.01
C LYS A 429 26.53 8.54 -21.80
N SER A 430 27.64 8.55 -21.07
CA SER A 430 28.52 7.38 -20.89
C SER A 430 27.92 6.35 -19.96
N GLU A 431 27.96 5.07 -20.35
CA GLU A 431 27.35 3.98 -19.58
C GLU A 431 28.18 3.55 -18.38
N TRP A 432 29.51 3.53 -18.48
CA TRP A 432 30.38 3.10 -17.36
C TRP A 432 30.22 4.00 -16.13
N LEU A 433 30.01 5.29 -16.34
CA LEU A 433 29.75 6.27 -15.28
C LEU A 433 28.41 6.06 -14.57
N LYS A 434 27.45 5.37 -15.20
CA LYS A 434 26.17 5.00 -14.59
C LYS A 434 26.30 3.80 -13.64
N GLU A 435 27.38 3.03 -13.76
CA GLU A 435 27.65 1.86 -12.92
C GLU A 435 28.48 2.16 -11.67
N LEU A 436 28.74 3.44 -11.38
CA LEU A 436 29.56 3.84 -10.25
C LEU A 436 29.02 3.23 -8.93
N PRO A 437 29.82 2.41 -8.22
CA PRO A 437 29.36 1.72 -7.02
C PRO A 437 29.20 2.70 -5.86
N ASN A 438 27.95 3.07 -5.55
CA ASN A 438 27.58 4.03 -4.51
C ASN A 438 28.23 3.73 -3.16
N GLU A 439 28.30 2.46 -2.78
CA GLU A 439 28.87 2.00 -1.50
C GLU A 439 30.38 2.28 -1.42
N ILE A 440 31.12 2.09 -2.51
CA ILE A 440 32.57 2.37 -2.57
C ILE A 440 32.80 3.88 -2.58
N LEU A 441 32.05 4.62 -3.42
CA LEU A 441 32.16 6.08 -3.47
C LEU A 441 31.91 6.69 -2.08
N ARG A 442 30.90 6.19 -1.36
CA ARG A 442 30.59 6.65 -0.01
C ARG A 442 31.72 6.39 0.99
N ALA A 443 32.30 5.19 0.97
CA ALA A 443 33.44 4.85 1.82
C ALA A 443 34.63 5.76 1.54
N PHE A 444 34.94 5.96 0.25
CA PHE A 444 36.03 6.82 -0.21
C PHE A 444 35.84 8.28 0.23
N VAL A 445 34.66 8.86 -0.03
CA VAL A 445 34.34 10.24 0.37
C VAL A 445 34.41 10.39 1.89
N PHE A 446 33.90 9.42 2.65
CA PHE A 446 33.99 9.47 4.11
C PHE A 446 35.45 9.50 4.59
N VAL A 447 36.28 8.55 4.13
CA VAL A 447 37.69 8.48 4.51
C VAL A 447 38.42 9.78 4.14
N PHE A 448 38.21 10.27 2.91
CA PHE A 448 38.80 11.52 2.45
C PHE A 448 38.42 12.71 3.36
N LEU A 449 37.14 12.85 3.70
CA LEU A 449 36.66 13.93 4.56
C LEU A 449 37.20 13.84 5.99
N VAL A 450 37.27 12.64 6.56
CA VAL A 450 37.81 12.44 7.91
C VAL A 450 39.33 12.72 7.92
N ILE A 451 40.08 12.30 6.90
CA ILE A 451 41.51 12.64 6.77
C ILE A 451 41.70 14.16 6.65
N ALA A 452 40.92 14.82 5.78
CA ALA A 452 41.00 16.26 5.60
C ALA A 452 40.77 17.01 6.92
N ILE A 453 39.79 16.59 7.72
CA ILE A 453 39.53 17.17 9.03
C ILE A 453 40.62 16.85 10.04
N ALA A 454 41.09 15.60 10.11
CA ALA A 454 42.17 15.23 11.03
C ALA A 454 43.45 16.05 10.78
N LEU A 455 43.79 16.28 9.51
CA LEU A 455 44.90 17.15 9.12
C LEU A 455 44.60 18.62 9.45
N GLY A 456 43.41 19.11 9.11
CA GLY A 456 43.01 20.50 9.35
C GLY A 456 42.95 20.89 10.82
N THR A 457 42.56 19.97 11.70
CA THR A 457 42.53 20.19 13.16
C THR A 457 43.79 19.68 13.87
N GLN A 458 44.76 19.14 13.13
CA GLN A 458 45.97 18.48 13.68
C GLN A 458 45.65 17.42 14.76
N ASN A 459 44.52 16.70 14.61
CA ASN A 459 44.06 15.72 15.59
C ASN A 459 43.90 14.35 14.94
N ILE A 460 44.96 13.55 15.02
CA ILE A 460 45.01 12.19 14.46
C ILE A 460 44.03 11.24 15.18
N PHE A 461 43.65 11.52 16.43
CA PHE A 461 42.70 10.68 17.17
C PHE A 461 41.33 10.59 16.51
N ILE A 462 40.97 11.54 15.63
CA ILE A 462 39.74 11.48 14.83
C ILE A 462 39.74 10.25 13.92
N LEU A 463 40.88 9.87 13.35
CA LEU A 463 41.02 8.72 12.45
C LEU A 463 40.83 7.38 13.16
N VAL A 464 41.33 7.29 14.40
CA VAL A 464 41.32 6.06 15.20
C VAL A 464 40.19 6.02 16.23
N SER A 465 39.31 7.01 16.22
CA SER A 465 38.16 7.03 17.12
C SER A 465 37.26 5.82 16.87
N TRP A 466 36.61 5.33 17.93
CA TRP A 466 35.76 4.14 17.81
C TRP A 466 34.59 4.39 16.84
N GLN A 467 34.03 5.60 16.81
CA GLN A 467 32.98 5.94 15.86
C GLN A 467 33.48 5.85 14.40
N THR A 468 34.67 6.40 14.10
CA THR A 468 35.27 6.34 12.77
C THR A 468 35.54 4.90 12.34
N LEU A 469 36.11 4.08 13.23
CA LEU A 469 36.43 2.68 12.94
C LEU A 469 35.15 1.85 12.69
N VAL A 470 34.10 2.01 13.50
CA VAL A 470 32.81 1.31 13.27
C VAL A 470 32.19 1.72 11.94
N ILE A 471 32.18 3.01 11.62
CA ILE A 471 31.65 3.51 10.35
C ILE A 471 32.44 2.90 9.17
N PHE A 472 33.77 2.89 9.27
CA PHE A 472 34.64 2.33 8.24
C PHE A 472 34.42 0.83 8.03
N ILE A 473 34.31 0.06 9.12
CA ILE A 473 34.00 -1.38 9.08
C ILE A 473 32.63 -1.59 8.41
N TRP A 474 31.62 -0.80 8.81
CA TRP A 474 30.29 -0.92 8.23
C TRP A 474 30.27 -0.59 6.73
N TYR A 475 30.95 0.46 6.29
CA TYR A 475 31.07 0.79 4.88
C TYR A 475 31.82 -0.29 4.09
N THR A 476 32.93 -0.78 4.60
CA THR A 476 33.70 -1.87 3.98
C THR A 476 32.84 -3.13 3.86
N TYR A 477 32.11 -3.49 4.91
CA TYR A 477 31.19 -4.62 4.89
C TYR A 477 30.11 -4.44 3.82
N ARG A 478 29.54 -3.24 3.68
CA ARG A 478 28.54 -2.97 2.63
C ARG A 478 29.12 -3.01 1.22
N ALA A 479 30.35 -2.57 1.03
CA ALA A 479 31.04 -2.58 -0.24
C ALA A 479 31.64 -3.96 -0.61
N ARG A 480 31.68 -4.93 0.33
CA ARG A 480 32.44 -6.19 0.22
C ARG A 480 32.27 -6.94 -1.11
N HIS A 481 31.04 -7.09 -1.60
CA HIS A 481 30.77 -7.85 -2.82
C HIS A 481 31.34 -7.15 -4.06
N ARG A 482 31.27 -5.82 -4.08
CA ARG A 482 31.82 -5.00 -5.18
C ARG A 482 33.33 -4.90 -5.09
N LEU A 483 33.89 -4.71 -3.89
CA LEU A 483 35.34 -4.72 -3.66
C LEU A 483 35.93 -6.06 -4.10
N TRP A 484 35.29 -7.17 -3.74
CA TRP A 484 35.75 -8.50 -4.13
C TRP A 484 35.64 -8.75 -5.63
N LYS A 485 34.59 -8.24 -6.29
CA LYS A 485 34.47 -8.25 -7.75
C LYS A 485 35.63 -7.49 -8.40
N VAL A 486 35.89 -6.25 -7.96
CA VAL A 486 37.01 -5.43 -8.46
C VAL A 486 38.33 -6.17 -8.30
N VAL A 487 38.61 -6.71 -7.10
CA VAL A 487 39.85 -7.46 -6.83
C VAL A 487 40.01 -8.67 -7.74
N ARG A 488 38.92 -9.39 -8.04
CA ARG A 488 38.93 -10.53 -8.97
C ARG A 488 39.13 -10.15 -10.42
N GLU A 489 38.71 -8.94 -10.80
CA GLU A 489 38.85 -8.39 -12.14
C GLU A 489 40.18 -7.66 -12.34
N ILE A 490 41.05 -7.59 -11.33
CA ILE A 490 42.40 -7.03 -11.48
C ILE A 490 43.19 -7.92 -12.44
N HIS A 491 43.57 -7.35 -13.57
CA HIS A 491 44.54 -7.92 -14.48
C HIS A 491 45.52 -6.82 -14.93
N PRO A 492 46.72 -7.19 -15.42
CA PRO A 492 47.62 -6.23 -16.03
C PRO A 492 46.95 -5.47 -17.18
N ILE A 493 47.34 -4.21 -17.39
CA ILE A 493 46.86 -3.38 -18.51
C ILE A 493 47.18 -4.01 -19.87
N SER A 494 48.22 -4.85 -19.94
CA SER A 494 48.53 -5.63 -21.14
C SER A 494 47.46 -6.66 -21.52
N LYS A 495 46.50 -6.94 -20.63
CA LYS A 495 45.34 -7.81 -20.85
C LYS A 495 44.03 -7.03 -20.95
N ASP A 496 44.07 -5.69 -20.92
CA ASP A 496 42.88 -4.87 -21.16
C ASP A 496 42.44 -5.05 -22.61
N MET A 497 41.19 -5.48 -22.81
CA MET A 497 40.52 -5.43 -24.11
C MET A 497 39.78 -4.11 -24.33
N TRP A 498 40.24 -3.03 -23.71
CA TRP A 498 39.74 -1.70 -24.05
C TRP A 498 40.14 -1.46 -25.50
N ASP A 499 39.17 -1.23 -26.39
CA ASP A 499 39.39 -0.91 -27.79
C ASP A 499 40.58 0.04 -27.91
N THR A 500 41.73 -0.52 -28.27
CA THR A 500 42.96 0.22 -28.44
C THR A 500 42.71 1.24 -29.53
N LYS A 501 43.01 2.51 -29.24
CA LYS A 501 42.98 3.60 -30.21
C LYS A 501 43.56 3.15 -31.55
N ASN A 502 42.75 3.23 -32.61
CA ASN A 502 43.28 3.51 -33.93
C ASN A 502 43.81 4.94 -33.97
#